data_AF-A0A7X5SDD0-F1
#
_entry.id   AF-A0A7X5SDD0-F1
#
_cell.length_a   1.000
_cell.length_b   1.000
_cell.length_c   1.000
_cell.angle_alpha   90.00
_cell.angle_beta   90.00
_cell.angle_gamma   90.00
#
_symmetry.space_group_name_H-M   'P 1'
#
loop_
_entity.id
_entity.type
_entity.pdbx_description
1 polymer ?
#
loop_
_entity_poly.entity_id
_entity_poly.type
_entity_poly.pdbx_seq_one_letter_code
_entity_poly.pdbx_strand_id
1 'polypeptide(L)' 'PIEIGTPNNGGSVVTASGLIFIAAATDDLIRAIDLSTGKELWHAKLPAGGQANPMVYAYNGREYLVIMAGGHHFMET' A
#
# COMPACT_ATOMS: atom_id res chain seq x y z
N PRO A 1 -18.00 7.68 -18.54
CA PRO A 1 -16.60 7.38 -18.20
C PRO A 1 -16.56 6.39 -17.04
N ILE A 2 -15.74 5.35 -17.11
CA ILE A 2 -15.51 4.46 -15.97
C ILE A 2 -14.42 5.12 -15.13
N GLU A 3 -14.64 5.25 -13.83
CA GLU A 3 -13.59 5.69 -12.92
C GLU A 3 -12.56 4.57 -12.81
N ILE A 4 -11.41 4.79 -13.46
CA ILE A 4 -10.25 3.90 -13.38
C ILE A 4 -9.21 4.63 -12.53
N GLY A 5 -8.75 4.00 -11.45
CA GLY A 5 -7.75 4.59 -10.56
C GLY A 5 -6.39 4.80 -11.24
N THR A 6 -5.40 5.20 -10.46
CA THR A 6 -4.01 5.39 -10.94
C THR A 6 -3.37 4.06 -11.34
N PRO A 7 -2.58 4.00 -12.44
CA PRO A 7 -1.74 2.85 -12.75
C PRO A 7 -0.87 2.46 -11.55
N ASN A 8 -0.85 1.17 -11.24
CA ASN A 8 -0.14 0.64 -10.09
C ASN A 8 1.29 0.27 -10.47
N ASN A 9 2.28 0.76 -9.73
CA ASN A 9 3.70 0.45 -9.98
C ASN A 9 4.40 -0.02 -8.70
N GLY A 10 4.06 -1.24 -8.29
CA GLY A 10 4.55 -1.90 -7.10
C GLY A 10 3.67 -3.10 -6.76
N GLY A 11 3.98 -3.80 -5.67
CA GLY A 11 3.17 -4.91 -5.18
C GLY A 11 2.21 -4.51 -4.07
N SER A 12 1.43 -5.49 -3.65
CA SER A 12 0.61 -5.43 -2.44
C SER A 12 0.98 -6.58 -1.51
N VAL A 13 0.50 -6.49 -0.26
CA VAL A 13 0.46 -7.63 0.65
C VAL A 13 -0.97 -7.84 1.12
N VAL A 14 -1.40 -9.10 1.13
CA VAL A 14 -2.74 -9.51 1.53
C VAL A 14 -2.64 -10.30 2.82
N THR A 15 -3.44 -9.92 3.81
CA THR A 15 -3.50 -10.57 5.11
C THR A 15 -4.63 -11.59 5.17
N ALA A 16 -4.52 -12.57 6.08
CA ALA A 16 -5.57 -13.58 6.27
C ALA A 16 -6.90 -12.99 6.80
N SER A 17 -6.87 -11.80 7.41
CA SER A 17 -8.06 -11.07 7.85
C SER A 17 -8.82 -10.36 6.72
N GLY A 18 -8.31 -10.41 5.48
CA GLY A 18 -8.96 -9.80 4.32
C GLY A 18 -8.58 -8.32 4.11
N LEU A 19 -7.44 -7.86 4.64
CA LEU A 19 -6.90 -6.54 4.32
C LEU A 19 -5.83 -6.64 3.23
N ILE A 20 -5.92 -5.76 2.24
CA ILE A 20 -4.87 -5.49 1.25
C ILE A 20 -4.14 -4.22 1.66
N PHE A 21 -2.82 -4.27 1.78
CA PHE A 21 -1.99 -3.08 1.93
C PHE A 21 -1.25 -2.77 0.62
N ILE A 22 -1.33 -1.51 0.18
CA ILE A 22 -0.76 -1.07 -1.10
C ILE A 22 -0.37 0.41 -1.05
N ALA A 23 0.80 0.76 -1.61
CA ALA A 23 1.28 2.15 -1.68
C ALA A 23 1.73 2.59 -3.08
N ALA A 24 1.50 1.71 -4.07
CA ALA A 24 2.04 1.74 -5.42
C ALA A 24 1.40 2.79 -6.36
N ALA A 25 1.14 3.98 -5.84
CA ALA A 25 0.52 5.11 -6.52
C ALA A 25 1.42 6.36 -6.45
N THR A 26 1.03 7.42 -7.17
CA THR A 26 1.77 8.68 -7.31
C THR A 26 1.41 9.72 -6.24
N ASP A 27 1.05 9.28 -5.03
CA ASP A 27 0.53 10.14 -3.96
C ASP A 27 1.19 9.91 -2.59
N ASP A 28 2.21 9.06 -2.55
CA ASP A 28 2.93 8.61 -1.34
C ASP A 28 2.02 8.12 -0.22
N LEU A 29 0.84 7.58 -0.54
CA LEU A 29 -0.04 7.01 0.47
C LEU A 29 0.10 5.50 0.50
N ILE A 30 0.28 4.93 1.70
CA ILE A 30 -0.05 3.54 1.95
C ILE A 30 -1.50 3.43 2.38
N ARG A 31 -2.21 2.47 1.79
CA ARG A 31 -3.65 2.25 2.00
C ARG A 31 -3.90 0.86 2.54
N ALA A 32 -4.94 0.73 3.36
CA ALA A 32 -5.59 -0.54 3.69
C ALA A 32 -6.93 -0.60 2.96
N ILE A 33 -7.13 -1.65 2.18
CA ILE A 33 -8.33 -1.88 1.37
C ILE A 33 -8.97 -3.20 1.82
N ASP A 34 -10.29 -3.19 1.99
CA ASP A 34 -11.07 -4.39 2.24
C ASP A 34 -11.09 -5.28 0.99
N LEU A 35 -10.64 -6.53 1.13
CA LEU A 35 -10.49 -7.47 0.02
C LEU A 35 -11.83 -7.80 -0.67
N SER A 36 -12.93 -7.81 0.07
CA SER A 36 -14.24 -8.25 -0.43
C SER A 36 -15.00 -7.14 -1.18
N THR A 37 -14.83 -5.90 -0.74
CA THR A 37 -15.58 -4.74 -1.23
C THR A 37 -14.74 -3.77 -2.06
N GLY A 38 -13.42 -3.84 -1.96
CA GLY A 38 -12.50 -2.87 -2.57
C GLY A 38 -12.53 -1.49 -1.92
N LYS A 39 -13.20 -1.33 -0.77
CA LYS A 39 -13.27 -0.04 -0.07
C LYS A 39 -11.96 0.24 0.66
N GLU A 40 -11.45 1.46 0.51
CA GLU A 40 -10.39 1.97 1.38
C GLU A 40 -10.94 2.12 2.81
N LEU A 41 -10.25 1.49 3.76
CA LEU A 41 -10.59 1.54 5.19
C LEU A 41 -9.69 2.50 5.96
N TRP A 42 -8.46 2.70 5.48
CA TRP A 42 -7.45 3.53 6.12
C TRP A 42 -6.35 3.92 5.13
N HIS A 43 -5.68 5.06 5.38
CA HIS A 43 -4.43 5.40 4.73
C HIS A 43 -3.49 6.18 5.67
N ALA A 44 -2.21 6.25 5.28
CA ALA A 44 -1.23 7.17 5.83
C ALA A 44 -0.27 7.70 4.76
N LYS A 45 0.23 8.91 4.98
CA LYS A 45 1.27 9.53 4.16
C LYS A 45 2.65 8.97 4.53
N LEU A 46 3.37 8.52 3.51
CA LEU A 46 4.77 8.10 3.56
C LEU A 46 5.68 9.32 3.33
N PRO A 47 6.92 9.29 3.84
CA PRO A 47 7.89 10.37 3.63
C PRO A 47 8.41 10.48 2.18
N ALA A 48 8.20 9.45 1.35
CA ALA A 48 8.50 9.38 -0.08
C ALA A 48 7.67 8.24 -0.72
N GLY A 49 7.72 8.11 -2.05
CA GLY A 49 7.00 7.07 -2.80
C GLY A 49 7.21 5.64 -2.28
N GLY A 50 6.11 4.90 -2.17
CA GLY A 50 6.04 3.55 -1.60
C GLY A 50 5.98 2.44 -2.65
N GLN A 51 6.93 2.43 -3.58
CA GLN A 51 6.85 1.56 -4.78
C GLN A 51 7.47 0.17 -4.58
N ALA A 52 8.03 -0.07 -3.40
CA ALA A 52 8.43 -1.40 -2.95
C ALA A 52 7.20 -2.23 -2.55
N ASN A 53 7.33 -3.56 -2.58
CA ASN A 53 6.30 -4.44 -2.07
C ASN A 53 6.22 -4.32 -0.54
N PRO A 54 5.07 -3.95 0.04
CA PRO A 54 4.90 -4.01 1.48
C PRO A 54 5.01 -5.46 1.98
N MET A 55 5.38 -5.62 3.24
CA MET A 55 5.42 -6.90 3.92
C MET A 55 4.76 -6.83 5.28
N VAL A 56 4.28 -7.97 5.76
CA VAL A 56 3.72 -8.11 7.11
C VAL A 56 4.50 -9.21 7.83
N TYR A 57 4.86 -8.97 9.09
CA TYR A 57 5.44 -9.98 9.97
C TYR A 57 4.92 -9.82 11.39
N ALA A 58 5.05 -10.88 12.19
CA ALA A 58 4.71 -10.85 13.61
C ALA A 58 5.97 -10.95 14.47
N TYR A 59 6.01 -10.17 15.55
CA TYR A 59 7.06 -10.24 16.57
C TYR A 59 6.43 -10.00 17.95
N ASN A 60 6.72 -10.89 18.91
CA ASN A 60 6.18 -10.84 20.28
C ASN A 60 4.65 -10.62 20.35
N GLY A 61 3.89 -11.33 19.51
CA GLY A 61 2.43 -11.27 19.48
C GLY A 61 1.85 -9.99 18.86
N ARG A 62 2.69 -9.12 18.29
CA ARG A 62 2.26 -7.94 17.52
C ARG A 62 2.56 -8.13 16.05
N GLU A 63 1.59 -7.82 15.20
CA GLU A 63 1.77 -7.77 13.75
C GLU A 63 2.24 -6.39 13.31
N TYR A 64 3.17 -6.35 12.36
CA TYR A 64 3.81 -5.17 11.83
C TYR A 64 3.70 -5.16 10.31
N LEU A 65 3.23 -4.05 9.77
CA LEU A 65 3.32 -3.71 8.35
C LEU A 65 4.60 -2.90 8.14
N VAL A 66 5.41 -3.29 7.16
CA VAL A 66 6.63 -2.58 6.79
C VAL A 66 6.68 -2.34 5.29
N ILE A 67 7.14 -1.15 4.94
CA ILE A 67 7.39 -0.74 3.56
C ILE A 67 8.63 0.15 3.51
N MET A 68 9.42 0.00 2.44
CA MET A 68 10.50 0.93 2.14
C MET A 68 9.92 2.11 1.33
N ALA A 69 9.90 3.29 1.94
CA ALA A 69 9.47 4.54 1.31
C ALA A 69 10.70 5.29 0.78
N GLY A 70 11.11 4.93 -0.44
CA GLY A 70 12.36 5.42 -1.06
C GLY A 70 12.17 6.37 -2.24
N GLY A 71 10.93 6.56 -2.68
CA GLY A 71 10.64 7.31 -3.90
C GLY A 71 10.88 6.50 -5.18
N HIS A 72 10.49 7.08 -6.30
CA HIS A 72 10.61 6.51 -7.62
C HIS A 72 10.73 7.61 -8.67
N HIS A 73 11.91 7.72 -9.28
CA HIS A 73 12.28 8.82 -10.16
C HIS A 73 11.26 9.11 -11.28
N PHE A 74 10.84 8.07 -12.03
CA PHE A 74 9.90 8.24 -13.14
C PHE A 74 8.49 8.67 -12.71
N MET A 75 8.13 8.44 -11.45
CA MET A 75 6.80 8.78 -10.92
C MET A 75 6.80 10.07 -10.11
N GLU A 76 7.95 10.75 -10.00
CA GLU A 76 8.11 12.00 -9.25
C GLU A 76 7.66 11.91 -7.78
N THR A 77 7.83 10.72 -7.19
CA THR A 77 7.57 10.39 -5.77
C THR A 77 8.84 10.11 -5.00
#